data_AF-A0A2N2JGM9-F1
#
_entry.id   AF-A0A2N2JGM9-F1
#
_cell.length_a   1.000
_cell.length_b   1.000
_cell.length_c   1.000
_cell.angle_alpha   90.00
_cell.angle_beta   90.00
_cell.angle_gamma   90.00
#
_symmetry.space_group_name_H-M   'P 1'
#
loop_
_entity.id
_entity.type
_entity.pdbx_description
1 polymer ?
#
loop_
_entity_poly.entity_id
_entity_poly.type
_entity_poly.pdbx_seq_one_letter_code
_entity_poly.pdbx_strand_id
1 'polypeptide(L)'
;LLAPTLAPERLARELRGETPGLDARRVYLAERRGRLVGTLAAWDLGGCKRTHVLAYPPSARLLRLGHGALRLVARRAAPLPAPGQAFRALHAARVAVIDRDPAVLRDLLRAVVADHLGRGVHMVHLGLAAGDPLARALRGWPVQHFRSTIYAFARDDPRWRRVLARAQDPVLEAARI
;
A
#
# COMPACT_ATOMS: atom_id res chain seq x y z
N LEU A 1 -0.01 -18.54 9.89
CA LEU A 1 -0.33 -17.27 9.21
C LEU A 1 -0.41 -16.20 10.31
N LEU A 2 0.67 -15.43 10.53
CA LEU A 2 0.79 -14.42 11.61
C LEU A 2 0.10 -13.11 11.21
N ALA A 3 -1.13 -13.17 10.69
CA ALA A 3 -1.90 -11.96 10.44
C ALA A 3 -2.50 -11.52 11.78
N PRO A 4 -2.22 -10.30 12.26
CA PRO A 4 -2.86 -9.79 13.47
C PRO A 4 -4.37 -9.76 13.27
N THR A 5 -5.12 -10.28 14.24
CA THR A 5 -6.58 -10.18 14.25
C THR A 5 -6.96 -8.74 14.57
N LEU A 6 -7.74 -8.12 13.69
CA LEU A 6 -8.26 -6.78 13.93
C LEU A 6 -9.51 -6.88 14.82
N ALA A 7 -9.38 -6.41 16.06
CA ALA A 7 -10.51 -6.34 16.98
C ALA A 7 -11.60 -5.36 16.44
N PRO A 8 -12.90 -5.67 16.62
CA PRO A 8 -13.99 -4.81 16.13
C PRO A 8 -13.90 -3.36 16.62
N GLU A 9 -13.47 -3.15 17.87
CA GLU A 9 -13.32 -1.82 18.47
C GLU A 9 -12.20 -1.03 17.79
N ARG A 10 -11.14 -1.73 17.37
CA ARG A 10 -10.03 -1.12 16.61
C ARG A 10 -10.51 -0.72 15.22
N LEU A 11 -11.25 -1.60 14.54
CA LEU A 11 -11.84 -1.27 13.24
C LEU A 11 -12.78 -0.06 13.36
N ALA A 12 -13.66 -0.02 14.37
CA ALA A 12 -14.59 1.09 14.56
C ALA A 12 -13.88 2.44 14.76
N ARG A 13 -12.77 2.47 15.52
CA ARG A 13 -11.93 3.67 15.66
C ARG A 13 -11.30 4.12 14.34
N GLU A 14 -10.80 3.16 13.57
CA GLU A 14 -10.24 3.44 12.24
C GLU A 14 -11.29 4.03 11.30
N LEU A 15 -12.50 3.47 11.30
CA LEU A 15 -13.60 3.98 10.47
C LEU A 15 -14.05 5.40 10.88
N ARG A 16 -13.96 5.74 12.17
CA ARG A 16 -14.24 7.10 12.68
C ARG A 16 -13.14 8.12 12.37
N GLY A 17 -12.03 7.72 11.76
CA GLY A 17 -10.94 8.64 11.44
C GLY A 17 -9.95 8.87 12.58
N GLU A 18 -10.01 8.07 13.64
CA GLU A 18 -9.06 8.20 14.78
C GLU A 18 -7.65 7.71 14.41
N THR A 19 -7.50 7.02 13.27
CA THR A 19 -6.20 6.64 12.70
C THR A 19 -5.84 7.62 11.58
N PRO A 20 -4.71 8.35 11.68
CA PRO A 20 -4.34 9.34 10.68
C PRO A 20 -4.34 8.79 9.25
N GLY A 21 -5.08 9.47 8.36
CA GLY A 21 -5.15 9.13 6.94
C GLY A 21 -6.03 7.93 6.58
N LEU A 22 -6.72 7.33 7.55
CA LEU A 22 -7.68 6.25 7.37
C LEU A 22 -9.02 6.63 7.98
N ASP A 23 -10.07 6.62 7.18
CA ASP A 23 -11.46 6.85 7.61
C ASP A 23 -12.42 6.05 6.73
N ALA A 24 -13.70 5.99 7.12
CA ALA A 24 -14.73 5.23 6.42
C ALA A 24 -14.94 5.63 4.95
N ARG A 25 -14.65 6.89 4.56
CA ARG A 25 -14.82 7.37 3.18
C ARG A 25 -13.78 6.79 2.22
N ARG A 26 -12.73 6.17 2.75
CA ARG A 26 -11.68 5.49 1.99
C ARG A 26 -11.78 3.98 2.10
N VAL A 27 -12.93 3.46 2.52
CA VAL A 27 -13.23 2.03 2.55
C VAL A 27 -14.11 1.69 1.36
N TYR A 28 -13.63 0.73 0.58
CA TYR A 28 -14.31 0.17 -0.57
C TYR A 28 -14.91 -1.17 -0.18
N LEU A 29 -16.13 -1.39 -0.63
CA LEU A 29 -16.89 -2.62 -0.42
C LEU A 29 -17.25 -3.21 -1.78
N ALA A 30 -17.04 -4.51 -1.93
CA ALA A 30 -17.47 -5.26 -3.09
C ALA A 30 -18.66 -6.12 -2.71
N GLU A 31 -19.76 -5.95 -3.43
CA GLU A 31 -20.99 -6.69 -3.20
C GLU A 31 -21.35 -7.54 -4.41
N ARG A 32 -21.87 -8.74 -4.16
CA ARG A 32 -22.37 -9.65 -5.19
C ARG A 32 -23.71 -10.20 -4.73
N ARG A 33 -24.78 -9.85 -5.45
CA ARG A 33 -26.16 -10.25 -5.13
C ARG A 33 -26.56 -9.91 -3.68
N GLY A 34 -26.26 -8.68 -3.25
CA GLY A 34 -26.59 -8.18 -1.91
C GLY A 34 -25.76 -8.77 -0.77
N ARG A 35 -24.66 -9.48 -1.07
CA ARG A 35 -23.72 -10.00 -0.08
C ARG A 35 -22.37 -9.34 -0.23
N LEU A 36 -21.77 -8.95 0.89
CA LEU A 36 -20.40 -8.44 0.91
C LEU A 36 -19.42 -9.58 0.59
N VAL A 37 -18.65 -9.42 -0.49
CA VAL A 37 -17.66 -10.41 -0.97
C VAL A 37 -16.23 -9.92 -0.86
N GLY A 38 -16.02 -8.64 -0.59
CA GLY A 38 -14.70 -8.13 -0.27
C GLY A 38 -14.71 -6.70 0.24
N THR A 39 -13.59 -6.31 0.83
CA THR A 39 -13.32 -4.95 1.29
C THR A 39 -11.86 -4.60 1.09
N LEU A 40 -11.60 -3.31 0.91
CA LEU A 40 -10.27 -2.72 0.83
C LEU A 40 -10.33 -1.30 1.37
N ALA A 41 -9.41 -0.95 2.27
CA ALA A 41 -9.24 0.41 2.73
C ALA A 41 -8.03 1.09 2.06
N ALA A 42 -8.24 2.26 1.46
CA ALA A 42 -7.22 3.06 0.80
C ALA A 42 -6.58 4.03 1.80
N TRP A 43 -5.60 3.54 2.56
CA TRP A 43 -4.96 4.28 3.65
C TRP A 43 -3.90 5.25 3.12
N ASP A 44 -4.04 6.54 3.42
CA ASP A 44 -3.01 7.55 3.10
C ASP A 44 -2.03 7.73 4.24
N LEU A 45 -0.89 7.05 4.11
CA LEU A 45 0.22 7.19 5.05
C LEU A 45 1.03 8.46 4.83
N GLY A 46 0.65 9.38 3.93
CA GLY A 46 1.42 10.59 3.66
C GLY A 46 1.64 11.50 4.88
N GLY A 47 0.84 11.37 5.93
CA GLY A 47 1.07 12.03 7.22
C GLY A 47 2.11 11.33 8.11
N CYS A 48 2.33 10.03 7.93
CA CYS A 48 3.19 9.20 8.77
C CYS A 48 4.51 8.83 8.08
N LYS A 49 4.50 8.64 6.75
CA LYS A 49 5.66 8.23 5.94
C LYS A 49 5.66 9.02 4.64
N ARG A 50 6.78 9.71 4.36
CA ARG A 50 6.98 10.47 3.13
C ARG A 50 8.29 10.06 2.46
N THR A 51 8.22 9.73 1.19
CA THR A 51 9.40 9.47 0.35
C THR A 51 9.69 10.72 -0.46
N HIS A 52 10.72 11.47 -0.08
CA HIS A 52 11.16 12.66 -0.79
C HIS A 52 12.11 12.31 -1.93
N VAL A 53 11.93 12.99 -3.07
CA VAL A 53 12.91 12.92 -4.14
C VAL A 53 14.04 13.88 -3.82
N LEU A 54 15.24 13.36 -3.55
CA LEU A 54 16.41 14.21 -3.28
C LEU A 54 17.03 14.73 -4.58
N ALA A 55 17.22 13.83 -5.55
CA ALA A 55 17.69 14.17 -6.88
C ALA A 55 17.20 13.12 -7.89
N TYR A 56 17.10 13.54 -9.15
CA TYR A 56 16.99 12.61 -10.27
C TYR A 56 18.35 12.52 -10.94
N PRO A 57 18.86 11.33 -11.28
CA PRO A 57 20.05 11.22 -12.12
C PRO A 57 19.80 11.94 -13.46
N PRO A 58 20.84 12.44 -14.16
CA PRO A 58 20.68 13.23 -15.38
C PRO A 58 19.83 12.53 -16.45
N SER A 59 19.95 11.20 -16.55
CA SER A 59 19.16 10.33 -17.43
C SER A 59 17.65 10.30 -17.08
N ALA A 60 17.29 10.48 -15.81
CA ALA A 60 15.90 10.53 -15.34
C ALA A 60 15.23 11.90 -15.61
N ARG A 61 15.98 12.93 -16.02
CA ARG A 61 15.41 14.22 -16.45
C ARG A 61 14.64 14.08 -17.76
N LEU A 62 15.15 13.27 -18.71
CA LEU A 62 14.40 12.89 -19.91
C LEU A 62 13.20 11.99 -19.58
N LEU A 63 13.35 11.09 -18.60
CA LEU A 63 12.23 10.25 -18.16
C LEU A 63 11.07 11.08 -17.59
N ARG A 64 11.36 12.18 -16.88
CA ARG A 64 10.34 13.13 -16.40
C ARG A 64 9.62 13.85 -17.54
N LEU A 65 10.35 14.26 -18.57
CA LEU A 65 9.76 14.88 -19.77
C LEU A 65 8.90 13.88 -20.55
N GLY A 66 9.41 12.67 -20.77
CA GLY A 66 8.66 11.58 -21.40
C GLY A 66 7.40 11.18 -20.61
N HIS A 67 7.49 11.14 -19.28
CA HIS A 67 6.33 10.92 -18.41
C HIS A 67 5.34 12.08 -18.49
N GLY A 68 5.82 13.33 -18.61
CA GLY A 68 4.98 14.50 -18.87
C GLY A 68 4.18 14.39 -20.17
N ALA A 69 4.81 13.94 -21.25
CA ALA A 69 4.14 13.68 -22.52
C ALA A 69 3.16 12.50 -22.43
N LEU A 70 3.54 11.42 -21.73
CA LEU A 70 2.67 10.27 -21.50
C LEU A 70 1.40 10.66 -20.71
N ARG A 71 1.46 11.67 -19.84
CA ARG A 71 0.26 12.19 -19.14
C ARG A 71 -0.77 12.83 -20.06
N LEU A 72 -0.36 13.39 -21.19
CA LEU A 72 -1.28 13.95 -22.19
C LEU A 72 -2.11 12.86 -22.87
N VAL A 73 -1.57 11.64 -22.95
CA VAL A 73 -2.21 10.47 -23.56
C VAL A 73 -2.90 9.59 -22.51
N ALA A 74 -2.24 9.36 -21.37
CA ALA A 74 -2.72 8.58 -20.24
C ALA A 74 -3.26 9.52 -19.15
N ARG A 75 -4.56 9.84 -19.24
CA ARG A 75 -5.33 10.76 -18.36
C ARG A 75 -5.31 10.46 -16.85
N ARG A 76 -4.54 9.46 -16.38
CA ARG A 76 -4.51 8.98 -14.98
C ARG A 76 -3.13 9.04 -14.31
N ALA A 77 -2.11 9.58 -14.98
CA ALA A 77 -0.77 9.68 -14.39
C ALA A 77 -0.58 11.03 -13.66
N ALA A 78 -0.25 10.98 -12.37
CA ALA A 78 0.13 12.16 -11.58
C ALA A 78 1.48 12.71 -12.07
N PRO A 79 1.76 14.03 -11.98
CA PRO A 79 3.09 14.55 -12.29
C PRO A 79 4.13 13.86 -11.41
N LEU A 80 5.28 13.48 -11.96
CA LEU A 80 6.39 13.05 -11.11
C LEU A 80 6.83 14.23 -10.22
N PRO A 81 6.99 14.02 -8.90
CA PRO A 81 7.36 15.08 -7.97
C PRO A 81 8.70 15.71 -8.38
N ALA A 82 8.83 17.01 -8.16
CA ALA A 82 10.11 17.69 -8.32
C ALA A 82 11.11 17.23 -7.24
N PRO A 83 12.43 17.42 -7.45
CA PRO A 83 13.39 17.36 -6.35
C PRO A 83 12.91 18.22 -5.17
N GLY A 84 13.01 17.68 -3.95
CA GLY A 84 12.46 18.25 -2.72
C GLY A 84 11.01 17.85 -2.42
N GLN A 85 10.21 17.45 -3.43
CA GLN A 85 8.82 17.04 -3.23
C GLN A 85 8.71 15.54 -2.92
N ALA A 86 7.63 15.16 -2.23
CA ALA A 86 7.37 13.79 -1.83
C ALA A 86 6.42 13.07 -2.79
N PHE A 87 6.67 11.77 -3.00
CA PHE A 87 5.65 10.90 -3.55
C PHE A 87 4.51 10.72 -2.55
N ARG A 88 3.29 10.82 -3.05
CA ARG A 88 2.08 10.44 -2.31
C ARG A 88 1.59 9.09 -2.80
N ALA A 89 1.51 8.13 -1.89
CA ALA A 89 1.05 6.78 -2.15
C ALA A 89 -0.06 6.40 -1.18
N LEU A 90 -1.03 5.62 -1.68
CA LEU A 90 -2.04 4.98 -0.84
C LEU A 90 -1.62 3.54 -0.57
N HIS A 91 -1.91 3.05 0.63
CA HIS A 91 -1.72 1.65 0.98
C HIS A 91 -3.07 0.95 0.96
N ALA A 92 -3.19 -0.11 0.17
CA ALA A 92 -4.31 -1.04 0.22
C ALA A 92 -4.21 -1.84 1.52
N ALA A 93 -4.92 -1.35 2.54
CA ALA A 93 -5.02 -1.95 3.86
C ALA A 93 -6.36 -2.66 4.02
N ARG A 94 -6.49 -3.46 5.09
CA ARG A 94 -7.74 -4.15 5.44
C ARG A 94 -8.34 -4.95 4.28
N VAL A 95 -7.49 -5.49 3.42
CA VAL A 95 -7.93 -6.28 2.27
C VAL A 95 -8.48 -7.60 2.77
N ALA A 96 -9.78 -7.82 2.57
CA ALA A 96 -10.42 -9.10 2.82
C ALA A 96 -11.27 -9.44 1.60
N VAL A 97 -11.08 -10.64 1.07
CA VAL A 97 -11.77 -11.11 -0.14
C VAL A 97 -12.18 -12.56 0.09
N ILE A 98 -13.48 -12.82 -0.06
CA ILE A 98 -14.03 -14.17 0.07
C ILE A 98 -13.40 -15.09 -0.99
N ASP A 99 -13.04 -16.31 -0.60
CA ASP A 99 -12.42 -17.35 -1.42
C ASP A 99 -11.12 -16.92 -2.12
N ARG A 100 -10.51 -15.80 -1.70
CA ARG A 100 -9.34 -15.20 -2.36
C ARG A 100 -9.58 -14.97 -3.86
N ASP A 101 -10.81 -14.62 -4.25
CA ASP A 101 -11.19 -14.38 -5.64
C ASP A 101 -10.43 -13.15 -6.21
N PRO A 102 -9.51 -13.34 -7.18
CA PRO A 102 -8.74 -12.23 -7.72
C PRO A 102 -9.58 -11.21 -8.50
N ALA A 103 -10.77 -11.59 -8.99
CA ALA A 103 -11.66 -10.67 -9.68
C ALA A 103 -12.21 -9.61 -8.72
N VAL A 104 -12.60 -10.02 -7.51
CA VAL A 104 -13.11 -9.11 -6.47
C VAL A 104 -12.04 -8.09 -6.08
N LEU A 105 -10.80 -8.53 -5.82
CA LEU A 105 -9.71 -7.59 -5.52
C LEU A 105 -9.44 -6.65 -6.68
N ARG A 106 -9.50 -7.15 -7.92
CA ARG A 106 -9.29 -6.33 -9.11
C ARG A 106 -10.31 -5.21 -9.22
N ASP A 107 -11.58 -5.49 -8.93
CA ASP A 107 -12.64 -4.48 -8.99
C ASP A 107 -12.51 -3.45 -7.85
N LEU A 108 -12.16 -3.89 -6.64
CA LEU A 108 -11.82 -2.98 -5.53
C LEU A 108 -10.64 -2.05 -5.91
N LEU A 109 -9.56 -2.61 -6.46
CA LEU A 109 -8.40 -1.82 -6.90
C LEU A 109 -8.76 -0.85 -8.03
N ARG A 110 -9.61 -1.26 -8.97
CA ARG A 110 -10.10 -0.38 -10.05
C ARG A 110 -10.82 0.83 -9.48
N ALA A 111 -11.68 0.64 -8.48
CA ALA A 111 -12.38 1.74 -7.82
C ALA A 111 -11.39 2.71 -7.16
N VAL A 112 -10.44 2.19 -6.37
CA VAL A 112 -9.39 3.00 -5.71
C VAL A 112 -8.58 3.80 -6.72
N VAL A 113 -8.15 3.17 -7.82
CA VAL A 113 -7.39 3.82 -8.88
C VAL A 113 -8.22 4.89 -9.58
N ALA A 114 -9.50 4.61 -9.87
CA ALA A 114 -10.39 5.56 -10.51
C ALA A 114 -10.63 6.80 -9.65
N ASP A 115 -10.66 6.66 -8.32
CA ASP A 115 -10.92 7.76 -7.40
C ASP A 115 -9.67 8.58 -7.10
N HIS A 116 -8.50 7.95 -7.03
CA HIS A 116 -7.30 8.59 -6.49
C HIS A 116 -6.15 8.77 -7.47
N LEU A 117 -5.91 7.82 -8.37
CA LEU A 117 -4.70 7.85 -9.20
C LEU A 117 -4.77 9.00 -10.20
N GLY A 118 -3.69 9.79 -10.28
CA GLY A 118 -3.66 11.00 -11.11
C GLY A 118 -4.28 12.24 -10.46
N ARG A 119 -5.02 12.09 -9.35
CA ARG A 119 -5.56 13.20 -8.54
C ARG A 119 -4.65 13.53 -7.34
N GLY A 120 -3.35 13.60 -7.61
CA GLY A 120 -2.32 13.85 -6.59
C GLY A 120 -1.80 12.60 -5.86
N VAL A 121 -2.37 11.42 -6.11
CA VAL A 121 -1.79 10.13 -5.73
C VAL A 121 -1.04 9.55 -6.93
N HIS A 122 0.18 9.07 -6.68
CA HIS A 122 1.10 8.60 -7.71
C HIS A 122 1.07 7.08 -7.86
N MET A 123 0.81 6.36 -6.77
CA MET A 123 0.83 4.91 -6.75
C MET A 123 -0.01 4.36 -5.59
N VAL A 124 -0.37 3.08 -5.71
CA VAL A 124 -1.02 2.30 -4.66
C VAL A 124 -0.10 1.14 -4.29
N HIS A 125 0.22 1.02 -3.00
CA HIS A 125 0.96 -0.09 -2.45
C HIS A 125 0.02 -1.19 -2.01
N LEU A 126 0.31 -2.43 -2.40
CA LEU A 126 -0.41 -3.62 -1.97
C LEU A 126 0.61 -4.64 -1.45
N GLY A 127 0.41 -5.09 -0.21
CA GLY A 127 1.19 -6.18 0.37
C GLY A 127 0.46 -7.50 0.21
N LEU A 128 1.11 -8.50 -0.38
CA LEU A 128 0.60 -9.86 -0.50
C LEU A 128 1.67 -10.85 -0.05
N ALA A 129 1.25 -11.97 0.51
CA ALA A 129 2.16 -13.07 0.82
C ALA A 129 2.71 -13.68 -0.48
N ALA A 130 3.91 -14.26 -0.41
CA ALA A 130 4.47 -14.99 -1.54
C ALA A 130 3.51 -16.14 -1.94
N GLY A 131 3.19 -16.22 -3.24
CA GLY A 131 2.26 -17.23 -3.76
C GLY A 131 0.78 -16.94 -3.53
N ASP A 132 0.39 -15.79 -2.97
CA ASP A 132 -1.01 -15.46 -2.75
C ASP A 132 -1.79 -15.43 -4.09
N PRO A 133 -2.89 -16.19 -4.23
CA PRO A 133 -3.70 -16.21 -5.45
C PRO A 133 -4.23 -14.83 -5.85
N LEU A 134 -4.42 -13.92 -4.88
CA LEU A 134 -4.84 -12.54 -5.12
C LEU A 134 -3.84 -11.74 -5.97
N ALA A 135 -2.58 -12.16 -6.06
CA ALA A 135 -1.61 -11.53 -6.96
C ALA A 135 -2.06 -11.56 -8.44
N ARG A 136 -2.94 -12.51 -8.81
CA ARG A 136 -3.54 -12.55 -10.16
C ARG A 136 -4.42 -11.34 -10.47
N ALA A 137 -4.92 -10.64 -9.45
CA ALA A 137 -5.71 -9.42 -9.62
C ALA A 137 -4.92 -8.30 -10.32
N LEU A 138 -3.59 -8.32 -10.19
CA LEU A 138 -2.67 -7.32 -10.74
C LEU A 138 -2.29 -7.58 -12.21
N ARG A 139 -2.76 -8.68 -12.82
CA ARG A 139 -2.40 -9.02 -14.21
C ARG A 139 -2.83 -7.90 -15.18
N GLY A 140 -1.88 -7.41 -15.97
CA GLY A 140 -2.08 -6.33 -16.94
C GLY A 140 -1.98 -4.91 -16.36
N TRP A 141 -1.59 -4.77 -15.09
CA TRP A 141 -1.31 -3.48 -14.47
C TRP A 141 0.20 -3.19 -14.52
N PRO A 142 0.63 -1.93 -14.66
CA PRO A 142 2.02 -1.55 -14.44
C PRO A 142 2.32 -1.63 -12.93
N VAL A 143 3.12 -2.62 -12.53
CA VAL A 143 3.44 -2.88 -11.12
C VAL A 143 4.95 -2.87 -10.91
N GLN A 144 5.39 -2.17 -9.87
CA GLN A 144 6.74 -2.31 -9.33
C GLN A 144 6.71 -3.35 -8.20
N HIS A 145 7.48 -4.41 -8.35
CA HIS A 145 7.58 -5.46 -7.33
C HIS A 145 8.65 -5.12 -6.30
N PHE A 146 8.27 -5.15 -5.03
CA PHE A 146 9.19 -5.12 -3.90
C PHE A 146 9.01 -6.41 -3.10
N ARG A 147 10.11 -7.12 -2.84
CA ARG A 147 10.11 -8.34 -2.02
C ARG A 147 10.72 -8.02 -0.68
N SER A 148 10.00 -8.32 0.38
CA SER A 148 10.49 -8.26 1.75
C SER A 148 10.30 -9.60 2.44
N THR A 149 11.19 -9.90 3.37
CA THR A 149 11.05 -11.03 4.28
C THR A 149 10.75 -10.47 5.66
N ILE A 150 9.63 -10.92 6.25
CA ILE A 150 9.24 -10.51 7.60
C ILE A 150 9.72 -11.58 8.57
N TYR A 151 10.53 -11.17 9.54
CA TYR A 151 10.97 -12.02 10.64
C TYR A 151 10.12 -11.72 11.88
N ALA A 152 9.61 -12.77 12.52
CA ALA A 152 8.96 -12.67 13.81
C ALA A 152 9.87 -13.30 14.86
N PHE A 153 10.08 -12.61 15.98
CA PHE A 153 10.90 -13.08 17.08
C PHE A 153 10.14 -12.91 18.40
N ALA A 154 10.31 -13.87 19.31
CA ALA A 154 9.89 -13.69 20.69
C ALA A 154 10.90 -12.78 21.39
N ARG A 155 10.41 -11.77 22.12
CA ARG A 155 11.24 -10.80 22.84
C ARG A 155 12.22 -11.46 23.82
N ASP A 156 11.82 -12.58 24.41
CA ASP A 156 12.57 -13.25 25.47
C ASP A 156 13.51 -14.33 24.95
N ASP A 157 13.60 -14.55 23.63
CA ASP A 157 14.52 -15.53 23.07
C ASP A 157 15.97 -15.00 23.11
N PRO A 158 16.88 -15.63 23.90
CA PRO A 158 18.24 -15.15 24.09
C PRO A 158 19.10 -15.19 22.82
N ARG A 159 18.67 -15.92 21.77
CA ARG A 159 19.35 -15.95 20.47
C ARG A 159 19.31 -14.60 19.75
N TRP A 160 18.24 -13.83 19.92
CA TRP A 160 18.04 -12.55 19.23
C TRP A 160 18.69 -11.35 19.91
N ARG A 161 19.04 -11.44 21.20
CA ARG A 161 19.75 -10.36 21.92
C ARG A 161 21.06 -9.97 21.23
N ARG A 162 21.79 -10.93 20.66
CA ARG A 162 23.05 -10.68 19.93
C ARG A 162 22.84 -10.07 18.53
N VAL A 163 21.71 -10.37 17.88
CA VAL A 163 21.37 -9.83 16.56
C VAL A 163 20.89 -8.38 16.69
N LEU A 164 20.00 -8.10 17.65
CA LEU A 164 19.52 -6.74 17.93
C LEU A 164 20.65 -5.82 18.42
N ALA A 165 21.59 -6.33 19.22
CA ALA A 165 22.76 -5.56 19.66
C ALA A 165 23.71 -5.16 18.52
N ARG A 166 23.70 -5.90 17.40
CA ARG A 166 24.50 -5.62 16.20
C ARG A 166 23.73 -4.83 15.14
N ALA A 167 22.41 -4.83 15.20
CA ALA A 167 21.56 -4.04 14.33
C ALA A 167 21.54 -2.58 14.81
N GLN A 168 22.65 -1.86 14.60
CA GLN A 168 22.69 -0.39 14.69
C GLN A 168 22.11 0.29 13.42
N ASP A 169 21.60 -0.49 12.46
CA ASP A 169 20.93 0.02 11.26
C ASP A 169 19.40 0.11 11.45
N PRO A 170 18.76 1.26 11.14
CA PRO A 170 17.42 1.63 11.62
C PRO A 170 16.24 0.95 10.90
N VAL A 171 16.40 -0.25 10.31
CA VAL A 171 15.35 -0.90 9.49
C VAL A 171 14.71 -2.11 10.17
N LEU A 172 14.61 -2.11 11.49
CA LEU A 172 13.86 -3.11 12.25
C LEU A 172 12.62 -2.47 12.88
N GLU A 173 11.51 -2.47 12.14
CA GLU A 173 10.18 -2.23 12.72
C GLU A 173 9.70 -3.51 13.42
N ALA A 174 9.90 -3.56 14.73
CA ALA A 174 9.37 -4.64 15.57
C ALA A 174 7.90 -4.35 15.92
N ALA A 175 6.97 -5.11 15.34
CA ALA A 175 5.56 -5.08 15.73
C ALA A 175 5.32 -6.01 16.93
N ARG A 176 4.57 -5.53 17.92
CA ARG A 176 4.09 -6.32 19.06
C ARG A 176 3.02 -7.30 18.56
N ILE A 177 3.26 -8.60 18.70
CA ILE A 177 2.24 -9.64 18.57
C ILE A 177 1.77 -9.98 19.98
#